data_AF-A0A0D3HXM2-F1
#
_entry.id   AF-A0A0D3HXM2-F1
#
_cell.length_a   1.000
_cell.length_b   1.000
_cell.length_c   1.000
_cell.angle_alpha   90.00
_cell.angle_beta   90.00
_cell.angle_gamma   90.00
#
_symmetry.space_group_name_H-M   'P 1'
#
loop_
_entity.id
_entity.type
_entity.pdbx_description
1 polymer ?
#
loop_
_entity_poly.entity_id
_entity_poly.type
_entity_poly.pdbx_seq_one_letter_code
_entity_poly.pdbx_strand_id
1 'polypeptide(L)'
;MRSTPLLACDALAAINWAAPKATGLSIEEMARRVDAGLRRECWFVTGRSLPELFSSAFTFSDPQQGSAVGEIVCTAATAPDTITVIWRNFGTVNLGPGFDLAPYLVTTTLKTSASDGGLIVRQEDAFEAPDKVELLKYNLFKARRPAVPDIGAVACPLPRAA
;
A
#
# COMPACT_ATOMS: atom_id res chain seq x y z
N MET A 1 39.52 11.04 6.97
CA MET A 1 38.27 11.48 6.33
C MET A 1 37.12 10.98 7.19
N ARG A 2 36.31 11.88 7.77
CA ARG A 2 35.12 11.51 8.53
C ARG A 2 33.96 11.43 7.54
N SER A 3 33.42 10.24 7.32
CA SER A 3 32.18 10.07 6.55
C SER A 3 31.04 10.71 7.32
N THR A 4 30.50 11.80 6.79
CA THR A 4 29.22 12.36 7.22
C THR A 4 28.15 11.29 6.99
N PRO A 5 27.34 10.92 7.99
CA PRO A 5 26.21 10.05 7.73
C PRO A 5 25.24 10.81 6.83
N LEU A 6 24.91 10.26 5.66
CA LEU A 6 23.72 10.64 4.94
C LEU A 6 22.54 10.39 5.88
N LEU A 7 22.04 11.44 6.51
CA LEU A 7 20.72 11.45 7.14
C LEU A 7 19.77 10.89 6.10
N ALA A 8 19.21 9.71 6.36
CA ALA A 8 18.05 9.24 5.64
C ALA A 8 17.03 10.37 5.74
N CYS A 9 16.80 11.06 4.62
CA CYS A 9 15.79 12.10 4.52
C CYS A 9 14.50 11.42 4.97
N ASP A 10 13.93 11.84 6.10
CA ASP A 10 12.69 11.28 6.60
C ASP A 10 11.65 11.47 5.50
N ALA A 11 11.33 10.38 4.79
CA ALA A 11 10.47 10.40 3.61
C ALA A 11 9.08 10.96 3.94
N LEU A 12 8.72 10.93 5.23
CA LEU A 12 7.47 11.45 5.77
C LEU A 12 7.55 12.94 6.12
N ALA A 13 8.74 13.52 6.32
CA ALA A 13 8.91 14.93 6.68
C ALA A 13 8.57 15.89 5.52
N ALA A 14 8.59 15.41 4.28
CA ALA A 14 8.17 16.19 3.11
C ALA A 14 6.63 16.25 2.94
N ILE A 15 5.89 15.47 3.72
CA ILE A 15 4.42 15.36 3.61
C ILE A 15 3.76 16.47 4.43
N ASN A 16 2.94 17.29 3.78
CA ASN A 16 2.19 18.35 4.46
C ASN A 16 0.96 17.80 5.19
N TRP A 17 1.15 17.28 6.40
CA TRP A 17 0.06 16.77 7.24
C TRP A 17 -0.95 17.83 7.69
N ALA A 18 -0.59 19.12 7.57
CA ALA A 18 -1.44 20.26 7.87
C ALA A 18 -2.31 20.71 6.68
N ALA A 19 -2.26 20.00 5.55
CA ALA A 19 -3.14 20.27 4.42
C ALA A 19 -4.62 20.26 4.84
N PRO A 20 -5.46 21.16 4.29
CA PRO A 20 -6.89 21.17 4.56
C PRO A 20 -7.52 19.80 4.29
N LYS A 21 -8.35 19.32 5.23
CA LYS A 21 -8.95 17.99 5.16
C LYS A 21 -10.11 17.95 4.17
N ALA A 22 -10.16 16.90 3.35
CA ALA A 22 -11.21 16.68 2.36
C ALA A 22 -12.41 15.96 3.01
N THR A 23 -13.14 16.65 3.88
CA THR A 23 -14.31 16.13 4.58
C THR A 23 -15.57 16.12 3.69
N GLY A 24 -16.56 15.30 4.05
CA GLY A 24 -17.89 15.28 3.41
C GLY A 24 -17.93 14.51 2.08
N LEU A 25 -16.90 13.73 1.77
CA LEU A 25 -16.89 12.84 0.61
C LEU A 25 -17.79 11.63 0.86
N SER A 26 -18.44 11.13 -0.21
CA SER A 26 -19.01 9.78 -0.17
C SER A 26 -17.89 8.74 -0.11
N ILE A 27 -18.21 7.52 0.33
CA ILE A 27 -17.21 6.45 0.42
C ILE A 27 -16.65 6.07 -0.97
N GLU A 28 -17.47 6.17 -2.02
CA GLU A 28 -17.06 5.94 -3.41
C GLU A 28 -16.13 7.05 -3.91
N GLU A 29 -16.43 8.31 -3.57
CA GLU A 29 -15.55 9.43 -3.89
C GLU A 29 -14.21 9.31 -3.17
N MET A 30 -14.23 8.90 -1.90
CA MET A 30 -13.01 8.60 -1.14
C MET A 30 -12.22 7.46 -1.79
N ALA A 31 -12.87 6.36 -2.17
CA ALA A 31 -12.23 5.23 -2.86
C ALA A 31 -11.57 5.66 -4.18
N ARG A 32 -12.24 6.53 -4.97
CA ARG A 32 -11.67 7.06 -6.21
C ARG A 32 -10.42 7.91 -5.97
N ARG A 33 -10.42 8.75 -4.93
CA ARG A 33 -9.26 9.58 -4.57
C ARG A 33 -8.10 8.75 -4.05
N VAL A 34 -8.39 7.72 -3.25
CA VAL A 34 -7.40 6.74 -2.81
C VAL A 34 -6.76 6.06 -4.01
N ASP A 35 -7.54 5.51 -4.95
CA ASP A 35 -7.01 4.85 -6.15
C ASP A 35 -6.11 5.80 -6.96
N ALA A 36 -6.58 7.03 -7.21
CA ALA A 36 -5.82 8.03 -7.93
C ALA A 36 -4.50 8.41 -7.22
N GLY A 37 -4.54 8.57 -5.89
CA GLY A 37 -3.36 8.85 -5.07
C GLY A 37 -2.36 7.70 -5.10
N LEU A 38 -2.83 6.47 -4.92
CA LEU A 38 -2.00 5.26 -4.95
C LEU A 38 -1.26 5.11 -6.28
N ARG A 39 -1.94 5.34 -7.40
CA ARG A 39 -1.36 5.21 -8.74
C ARG A 39 -0.39 6.35 -9.08
N ARG A 40 -0.66 7.57 -8.63
CA ARG A 40 0.17 8.74 -8.94
C ARG A 40 1.43 8.81 -8.08
N GLU A 41 1.30 8.54 -6.79
CA GLU A 41 2.36 8.76 -5.81
C GLU A 41 3.10 7.47 -5.43
N CYS A 42 2.63 6.31 -5.90
CA CYS A 42 3.08 4.98 -5.47
C CYS A 42 3.06 4.88 -3.94
N TRP A 43 1.99 5.38 -3.31
CA TRP A 43 1.97 5.68 -1.88
C TRP A 43 2.34 4.47 -0.99
N PHE A 44 1.84 3.26 -1.24
CA PHE A 44 2.21 2.07 -0.45
C PHE A 44 3.69 1.68 -0.53
N VAL A 45 4.45 2.24 -1.48
CA VAL A 45 5.89 2.05 -1.63
C VAL A 45 6.68 3.25 -1.11
N THR A 46 6.24 4.45 -1.49
CA THR A 46 7.01 5.69 -1.28
C THR A 46 6.67 6.39 0.02
N GLY A 47 5.57 6.00 0.67
CA GLY A 47 4.99 6.70 1.81
C GLY A 47 4.34 8.04 1.44
N ARG A 48 4.37 8.48 0.18
CA ARG A 48 3.80 9.76 -0.28
C ARG A 48 2.29 9.69 -0.34
N SER A 49 1.66 9.75 0.82
CA SER A 49 0.21 9.72 0.99
C SER A 49 -0.46 11.01 0.54
N LEU A 50 -1.79 11.03 0.63
CA LEU A 50 -2.63 12.23 0.48
C LEU A 50 -3.17 12.65 1.86
N PRO A 51 -2.44 13.47 2.63
CA PRO A 51 -2.77 13.78 4.03
C PRO A 51 -4.14 14.42 4.22
N GLU A 52 -4.68 15.06 3.19
CA GLU A 52 -6.02 15.61 3.16
C GLU A 52 -7.11 14.55 3.35
N LEU A 53 -6.83 13.28 3.05
CA LEU A 53 -7.76 12.15 3.22
C LEU A 53 -7.70 11.53 4.62
N PHE A 54 -6.70 11.90 5.43
CA PHE A 54 -6.42 11.30 6.72
C PHE A 54 -6.90 12.14 7.89
N SER A 55 -7.57 11.50 8.85
CA SER A 55 -7.83 12.11 10.15
C SER A 55 -6.51 12.38 10.87
N SER A 56 -6.50 13.41 11.71
CA SER A 56 -5.38 13.66 12.63
C SER A 56 -5.20 12.54 13.66
N ALA A 57 -6.22 11.70 13.87
CA ALA A 57 -6.18 10.53 14.73
C ALA A 57 -5.72 9.25 14.01
N PHE A 58 -5.23 9.35 12.77
CA PHE A 58 -4.86 8.19 11.97
C PHE A 58 -3.82 7.29 12.65
N THR A 59 -4.07 5.98 12.60
CA THR A 59 -3.11 4.95 13.02
C THR A 59 -2.77 4.01 11.87
N PHE A 60 -1.49 3.66 11.77
CA PHE A 60 -0.94 2.71 10.80
C PHE A 60 -0.24 1.56 11.50
N SER A 61 -0.38 0.34 10.98
CA SER A 61 0.30 -0.84 11.46
C SER A 61 0.74 -1.70 10.28
N ASP A 62 2.05 -1.82 10.09
CA ASP A 62 2.67 -2.69 9.09
C ASP A 62 3.77 -3.54 9.75
N PRO A 63 3.63 -4.88 9.75
CA PRO A 63 4.62 -5.78 10.33
C PRO A 63 5.90 -5.97 9.47
N GLN A 64 6.00 -5.44 8.25
CA GLN A 64 7.12 -5.71 7.33
C GLN A 64 7.60 -4.45 6.55
N GLN A 65 8.70 -3.84 6.99
CA GLN A 65 9.34 -2.74 6.25
C GLN A 65 10.42 -3.24 5.27
N GLY A 66 10.27 -2.95 3.97
CA GLY A 66 11.28 -3.26 2.96
C GLY A 66 11.05 -2.52 1.63
N SER A 67 12.11 -2.29 0.85
CA SER A 67 12.01 -1.70 -0.49
C SER A 67 11.34 -2.69 -1.44
N ALA A 68 10.10 -2.40 -1.83
CA ALA A 68 9.34 -3.24 -2.74
C ALA A 68 8.50 -2.37 -3.68
N VAL A 69 8.18 -2.90 -4.85
CA VAL A 69 7.27 -2.31 -5.85
C VAL A 69 5.87 -2.80 -5.54
N GLY A 70 4.95 -1.85 -5.37
CA GLY A 70 3.52 -2.07 -5.18
C GLY A 70 2.77 -1.75 -6.47
N GLU A 71 1.98 -2.70 -6.96
CA GLU A 71 1.13 -2.54 -8.13
C GLU A 71 -0.34 -2.73 -7.74
N ILE A 72 -1.16 -1.69 -7.95
CA ILE A 72 -2.57 -1.69 -7.55
C ILE A 72 -3.39 -2.58 -8.48
N VAL A 73 -3.99 -3.64 -7.92
CA VAL A 73 -4.90 -4.55 -8.61
C VAL A 73 -6.30 -3.96 -8.65
N CYS A 74 -6.86 -3.63 -7.47
CA CYS A 74 -8.15 -2.98 -7.39
C CYS A 74 -8.30 -2.15 -6.12
N THR A 75 -9.05 -1.05 -6.22
CA THR A 75 -9.54 -0.25 -5.11
C THR A 75 -11.07 -0.19 -5.19
N ALA A 76 -11.78 -0.48 -4.10
CA ALA A 76 -13.24 -0.38 -4.06
C ALA A 76 -13.75 0.02 -2.68
N ALA A 77 -14.86 0.76 -2.64
CA ALA A 77 -15.69 0.83 -1.44
C ALA A 77 -16.43 -0.50 -1.27
N THR A 78 -16.17 -1.20 -0.17
CA THR A 78 -16.69 -2.55 0.11
C THR A 78 -17.72 -2.55 1.24
N ALA A 79 -17.79 -1.46 2.02
CA ALA A 79 -18.84 -1.18 3.00
C ALA A 79 -18.99 0.35 3.19
N PRO A 80 -20.04 0.84 3.88
CA PRO A 80 -20.29 2.29 4.04
C PRO A 80 -19.13 3.10 4.65
N ASP A 81 -18.29 2.45 5.45
CA ASP A 81 -17.14 3.02 6.15
C ASP A 81 -15.81 2.37 5.74
N THR A 82 -15.80 1.59 4.65
CA THR A 82 -14.67 0.70 4.33
C THR A 82 -14.29 0.79 2.86
N ILE A 83 -13.00 1.03 2.63
CA ILE A 83 -12.35 0.90 1.33
C ILE A 83 -11.39 -0.29 1.43
N THR A 84 -11.44 -1.16 0.44
CA THR A 84 -10.50 -2.28 0.30
C THR A 84 -9.63 -2.03 -0.93
N VAL A 85 -8.33 -2.22 -0.75
CA VAL A 85 -7.35 -2.17 -1.83
C VAL A 85 -6.66 -3.52 -1.91
N ILE A 86 -6.69 -4.15 -3.06
CA ILE A 86 -5.84 -5.29 -3.38
C ILE A 86 -4.68 -4.77 -4.21
N TRP A 87 -3.45 -5.06 -3.79
CA TRP A 87 -2.26 -4.70 -4.51
C TRP A 87 -1.23 -5.83 -4.43
N ARG A 88 -0.37 -5.89 -5.43
CA ARG A 88 0.70 -6.88 -5.52
C ARG A 88 2.00 -6.24 -5.09
N ASN A 89 2.69 -6.87 -4.15
CA ASN A 89 4.02 -6.44 -3.70
C ASN A 89 5.09 -7.39 -4.23
N PHE A 90 6.16 -6.85 -4.81
CA PHE A 90 7.28 -7.61 -5.36
C PHE A 90 8.53 -6.75 -5.49
N GLY A 91 9.70 -7.35 -5.72
CA GLY A 91 10.94 -6.59 -5.92
C GLY A 91 12.08 -7.17 -5.10
N THR A 92 13.12 -6.36 -4.87
CA THR A 92 14.34 -6.81 -4.21
C THR A 92 14.48 -6.15 -2.84
N VAL A 93 14.53 -6.95 -1.78
CA VAL A 93 14.82 -6.49 -0.42
C VAL A 93 16.30 -6.63 -0.11
N ASN A 94 16.87 -5.62 0.56
CA ASN A 94 18.27 -5.57 0.95
C ASN A 94 18.52 -6.35 2.25
N LEU A 95 18.26 -7.66 2.21
CA LEU A 95 18.68 -8.61 3.25
C LEU A 95 19.91 -9.37 2.75
N GLY A 96 21.10 -9.10 3.30
CA GLY A 96 22.35 -9.74 2.85
C GLY A 96 22.69 -9.39 1.39
N PRO A 97 22.99 -10.36 0.50
CA PRO A 97 23.34 -10.10 -0.91
C PRO A 97 22.16 -9.59 -1.77
N GLY A 98 20.99 -9.37 -1.16
CA GLY A 98 19.74 -9.04 -1.84
C GLY A 98 18.90 -10.29 -2.09
N PHE A 99 17.63 -10.26 -1.70
CA PHE A 99 16.66 -11.31 -2.00
C PHE A 99 15.54 -10.73 -2.86
N ASP A 100 15.16 -11.48 -3.88
CA ASP A 100 13.95 -11.15 -4.63
C ASP A 100 12.74 -11.70 -3.87
N LEU A 101 11.78 -10.84 -3.60
CA LEU A 101 10.46 -11.21 -3.13
C LEU A 101 9.69 -11.80 -4.30
N ALA A 102 9.23 -13.05 -4.13
CA ALA A 102 8.22 -13.58 -5.03
C ALA A 102 6.97 -12.70 -4.91
N PRO A 103 6.31 -12.33 -6.03
CA PRO A 103 5.14 -11.47 -5.95
C PRO A 103 4.03 -12.08 -5.09
N TYR A 104 3.47 -11.28 -4.20
CA TYR A 104 2.34 -11.68 -3.35
C TYR A 104 1.29 -10.59 -3.28
N LEU A 105 0.05 -10.96 -2.97
CA LEU A 105 -1.03 -10.01 -2.78
C LEU A 105 -1.06 -9.50 -1.35
N VAL A 106 -1.41 -8.23 -1.24
CA VAL A 106 -1.72 -7.54 0.00
C VAL A 106 -3.13 -7.00 -0.12
N THR A 107 -3.94 -7.27 0.89
CA THR A 107 -5.26 -6.66 1.05
C THR A 107 -5.16 -5.60 2.13
N THR A 108 -5.25 -4.34 1.71
CA THR A 108 -5.31 -3.19 2.59
C THR A 108 -6.77 -2.83 2.86
N THR A 109 -7.13 -2.73 4.13
CA THR A 109 -8.43 -2.21 4.59
C THR A 109 -8.23 -0.80 5.15
N LEU A 110 -8.95 0.16 4.58
CA LEU A 110 -9.00 1.55 5.05
C LEU A 110 -10.37 1.80 5.67
N LYS A 111 -10.40 2.16 6.96
CA LYS A 111 -11.62 2.54 7.66
C LYS A 111 -11.79 4.05 7.70
N THR A 112 -12.99 4.52 7.39
CA THR A 112 -13.38 5.92 7.52
C THR A 112 -14.28 6.12 8.74
N SER A 113 -14.39 7.37 9.18
CA SER A 113 -15.20 7.75 10.34
C SER A 113 -16.08 8.94 10.02
N ALA A 114 -17.40 8.78 10.19
CA ALA A 114 -18.35 9.88 9.98
C ALA A 114 -18.14 11.02 10.99
N SER A 115 -17.75 10.71 12.23
CA SER A 115 -17.42 11.73 13.25
C SER A 115 -16.16 12.53 12.91
N ASP A 116 -15.28 11.97 12.08
CA ASP A 116 -14.10 12.64 11.52
C ASP A 116 -14.39 13.26 10.15
N GLY A 117 -15.66 13.48 9.80
CA GLY A 117 -16.07 14.06 8.52
C GLY A 117 -15.85 13.13 7.32
N GLY A 118 -15.80 11.81 7.54
CA GLY A 118 -15.61 10.79 6.51
C GLY A 118 -14.14 10.50 6.19
N LEU A 119 -13.19 10.99 6.99
CA LEU A 119 -11.76 10.79 6.78
C LEU A 119 -11.30 9.37 7.15
N ILE A 120 -10.17 8.95 6.58
CA ILE A 120 -9.51 7.69 6.91
C ILE A 120 -8.90 7.79 8.30
N VAL A 121 -9.27 6.86 9.18
CA VAL A 121 -8.82 6.79 10.58
C VAL A 121 -7.93 5.59 10.86
N ARG A 122 -8.02 4.54 10.05
CA ARG A 122 -7.24 3.31 10.25
C ARG A 122 -6.90 2.65 8.93
N GLN A 123 -5.69 2.11 8.87
CA GLN A 123 -5.22 1.22 7.82
C GLN A 123 -4.79 -0.11 8.44
N GLU A 124 -5.17 -1.22 7.80
CA GLU A 124 -4.72 -2.57 8.15
C GLU A 124 -4.34 -3.35 6.91
N ASP A 125 -3.18 -4.02 6.93
CA ASP A 125 -2.69 -4.80 5.82
C ASP A 125 -2.68 -6.30 6.16
N ALA A 126 -3.32 -7.10 5.30
CA ALA A 126 -3.30 -8.56 5.34
C ALA A 126 -2.45 -9.09 4.19
N PHE A 127 -1.44 -9.91 4.50
CA PHE A 127 -0.43 -10.37 3.55
C PHE A 127 -0.65 -11.83 3.18
N GLU A 128 -0.74 -12.12 1.89
CA GLU A 128 -0.65 -13.49 1.35
C GLU A 128 0.80 -13.85 1.03
N ALA A 129 1.72 -13.49 1.93
CA ALA A 129 3.14 -13.64 1.66
C ALA A 129 3.52 -15.14 1.54
N PRO A 130 4.40 -15.50 0.58
CA PRO A 130 4.94 -16.84 0.48
C PRO A 130 5.67 -17.22 1.76
N ASP A 131 5.56 -18.49 2.17
CA ASP A 131 6.34 -18.99 3.29
C ASP A 131 7.86 -18.95 2.99
N LYS A 132 8.67 -19.17 4.02
CA LYS A 132 10.14 -19.12 3.91
C LYS A 132 10.70 -20.13 2.90
N VAL A 133 10.01 -21.26 2.69
CA VAL A 133 10.43 -22.32 1.76
C VAL A 133 10.17 -21.86 0.32
N GLU A 134 9.01 -21.28 0.05
CA GLU A 134 8.68 -20.73 -1.26
C GLU A 134 9.58 -19.54 -1.61
N LEU A 135 9.88 -18.66 -0.65
CA LEU A 135 10.84 -17.58 -0.84
C LEU A 135 12.25 -18.11 -1.16
N LEU A 136 12.69 -19.18 -0.48
CA LEU A 136 13.98 -19.82 -0.75
C LEU A 136 14.02 -20.46 -2.14
N LYS A 137 12.98 -21.21 -2.52
CA LYS A 137 12.86 -21.81 -3.86
C LYS A 137 12.90 -20.74 -4.96
N TYR A 138 12.18 -19.62 -4.75
CA TYR A 138 12.13 -18.51 -5.70
C TYR A 138 13.51 -17.88 -5.94
N ASN A 139 14.38 -17.87 -4.94
CA ASN A 139 15.73 -17.31 -5.04
C ASN A 139 16.78 -18.32 -5.54
N LEU A 140 16.62 -19.61 -5.25
CA LEU A 140 17.53 -20.67 -5.73
C LEU A 140 17.28 -21.06 -7.19
N PHE A 141 16.03 -21.03 -7.66
CA PHE A 141 15.65 -21.49 -8.99
C PHE A 141 15.16 -20.36 -9.90
N LYS A 142 15.99 -19.33 -10.11
CA LYS A 142 15.62 -18.13 -10.88
C LYS A 142 15.07 -18.44 -12.29
N ALA A 143 15.62 -19.42 -12.98
CA ALA A 143 15.18 -19.84 -14.31
C ALA A 143 13.79 -20.53 -14.34
N ARG A 144 13.22 -20.86 -13.17
CA ARG A 144 11.91 -21.51 -13.01
C ARG A 144 10.88 -20.61 -12.35
N ARG A 145 11.16 -19.31 -12.23
CA ARG A 145 10.21 -18.36 -11.65
C ARG A 145 8.95 -18.30 -12.53
N PRO A 146 7.76 -18.37 -11.93
CA PRO A 146 6.53 -18.15 -12.69
C PRO A 146 6.52 -16.74 -13.27
N ALA A 147 5.94 -16.60 -14.46
CA ALA A 147 5.66 -15.29 -15.02
C ALA A 147 4.72 -14.53 -14.08
N VAL A 148 5.00 -13.25 -13.89
CA VAL A 148 4.13 -12.36 -13.11
C VAL A 148 2.90 -12.05 -13.97
N PRO A 149 1.67 -12.40 -13.53
CA PRO A 149 0.46 -12.15 -14.34
C PRO A 149 0.31 -10.66 -14.66
N ASP A 150 -0.20 -10.32 -15.85
CA ASP A 150 -0.57 -8.95 -16.16
C ASP A 150 -1.79 -8.54 -15.32
N ILE A 151 -1.69 -7.42 -14.60
CA ILE A 151 -2.77 -6.90 -13.76
C ILE A 151 -3.88 -6.26 -14.61
N GLY A 152 -3.57 -5.76 -15.81
CA GLY A 152 -4.56 -5.16 -16.72
C GLY A 152 -5.62 -6.16 -17.22
N ALA A 153 -5.38 -7.46 -17.06
CA ALA A 153 -6.28 -8.53 -17.49
C ALA A 153 -7.23 -9.02 -16.38
N VAL A 154 -7.06 -8.59 -15.12
CA VAL A 154 -7.84 -9.10 -13.99
C VAL A 154 -8.96 -8.12 -13.65
N ALA A 155 -10.21 -8.52 -13.85
CA ALA A 155 -11.36 -7.77 -13.38
C ALA A 155 -11.29 -7.57 -11.86
N CYS A 156 -11.69 -6.41 -11.35
CA CYS A 156 -11.69 -6.15 -9.92
C CYS A 156 -12.50 -7.22 -9.17
N PRO A 157 -11.88 -7.99 -8.26
CA PRO A 157 -12.56 -9.09 -7.58
C PRO A 157 -13.34 -8.63 -6.33
N LEU A 158 -13.27 -7.34 -5.99
CA LEU A 158 -13.89 -6.82 -4.76
C LEU A 158 -15.40 -6.61 -4.95
N PRO A 159 -16.22 -6.99 -3.95
CA PRO A 159 -17.64 -6.65 -3.94
C PRO A 159 -17.78 -5.12 -3.83
N ARG A 160 -18.80 -4.56 -4.49
CA ARG A 160 -19.17 -3.16 -4.26
C ARG A 160 -20.05 -3.05 -3.02
N ALA A 161 -19.89 -1.96 -2.28
CA ALA A 161 -20.88 -1.57 -1.28
C ALA A 161 -22.26 -1.48 -1.94
N ALA A 162 -23.28 -2.00 -1.25
CA ALA A 162 -24.68 -1.98 -1.68
C ALA A 162 -25.33 -0.62 -1.45
#